data_AF-A0A2W4SBJ4-F1
#
_entry.id   AF-A0A2W4SBJ4-F1
#
_cell.length_a   1.000
_cell.length_b   1.000
_cell.length_c   1.000
_cell.angle_alpha   90.00
_cell.angle_beta   90.00
_cell.angle_gamma   90.00
#
_symmetry.space_group_name_H-M   'P 1'
#
loop_
_entity.id
_entity.type
_entity.pdbx_description
1 polymer ?
#
loop_
_entity_poly.entity_id
_entity_poly.type
_entity_poly.pdbx_seq_one_letter_code
_entity_poly.pdbx_strand_id
1 'polypeptide(L)'
;MEDEAPTAAAQTIPSWLRTPPPREDEPAPPLKPSSALAAADAPDRPADGPFLAQAAAAGRFAHLLLQMLPEIVPDQRAPVAQALGLARAGGVPADKRASIIADALALLADPALAALFGPGSLAEVPIAGMIELSQGERRPVTGQIDRLAISATDIVIADFKTTARPPRDEAAIPESTLAQLAVYRALMEQIYPDRQVRALLVYTATLARLEPDPKRLDAVLARLGSDKPSTFVAVDQAS
;
A
#
# COMPACT_ATOMS: atom_id res chain seq x y z
N MET A 1 -54.67 -62.36 -20.11
CA MET A 1 -53.19 -62.25 -20.12
C MET A 1 -52.93 -60.85 -19.61
N GLU A 2 -52.63 -60.75 -18.33
CA GLU A 2 -52.64 -59.50 -17.55
C GLU A 2 -51.46 -58.60 -17.92
N ASP A 3 -51.75 -57.30 -17.95
CA ASP A 3 -50.85 -56.20 -18.26
C ASP A 3 -50.18 -55.75 -16.95
N GLU A 4 -48.89 -56.02 -16.80
CA GLU A 4 -48.11 -55.70 -15.59
C GLU A 4 -47.50 -54.29 -15.74
N ALA A 5 -48.12 -53.31 -15.08
CA ALA A 5 -47.61 -51.94 -15.01
C ALA A 5 -46.34 -51.88 -14.12
N PRO A 6 -45.25 -51.22 -14.57
CA PRO A 6 -44.03 -51.15 -13.78
C PRO A 6 -44.22 -50.25 -12.55
N THR A 7 -43.93 -50.81 -11.37
CA THR A 7 -43.90 -50.07 -10.10
C THR A 7 -42.71 -49.10 -10.11
N ALA A 8 -42.98 -47.80 -10.08
CA ALA A 8 -41.96 -46.77 -9.98
C ALA A 8 -41.23 -46.88 -8.63
N ALA A 9 -39.95 -47.23 -8.67
CA ALA A 9 -39.10 -47.25 -7.48
C ALA A 9 -39.00 -45.83 -6.88
N ALA A 10 -39.42 -45.67 -5.63
CA ALA A 10 -39.30 -44.42 -4.90
C ALA A 10 -37.81 -44.07 -4.73
N GLN A 11 -37.36 -43.03 -5.43
CA GLN A 11 -35.99 -42.55 -5.30
C GLN A 11 -35.81 -41.96 -3.89
N THR A 12 -34.93 -42.57 -3.10
CA THR A 12 -34.59 -42.11 -1.76
C THR A 12 -33.70 -40.88 -1.87
N ILE A 13 -34.25 -39.71 -1.56
CA ILE A 13 -33.52 -38.45 -1.57
C ILE A 13 -32.48 -38.47 -0.43
N PRO A 14 -31.18 -38.25 -0.73
CA PRO A 14 -30.15 -38.16 0.30
C PRO A 14 -30.45 -37.10 1.37
N SER A 15 -30.17 -37.40 2.63
CA SER A 15 -30.48 -36.53 3.77
C SER A 15 -29.82 -35.15 3.69
N TRP A 16 -28.63 -35.05 3.07
CA TRP A 16 -27.89 -33.80 2.90
C TRP A 16 -28.63 -32.75 2.05
N LEU A 17 -29.58 -33.15 1.20
CA LEU A 17 -30.45 -32.22 0.46
C LEU A 17 -31.50 -31.53 1.34
N ARG A 18 -31.72 -32.03 2.56
CA ARG A 18 -32.64 -31.46 3.55
C ARG A 18 -31.91 -30.81 4.73
N THR A 19 -30.59 -30.92 4.76
CA THR A 19 -29.75 -30.27 5.74
C THR A 19 -29.45 -28.85 5.26
N PRO A 20 -29.88 -27.79 5.97
CA PRO A 20 -29.48 -26.43 5.65
C PRO A 20 -27.94 -26.35 5.65
N PRO A 21 -27.31 -25.70 4.67
CA PRO A 21 -25.87 -25.50 4.70
C PRO A 21 -25.48 -24.76 5.99
N PRO A 22 -24.29 -25.05 6.57
CA PRO A 22 -23.77 -24.23 7.66
C PRO A 22 -23.72 -22.77 7.21
N ARG A 23 -24.02 -21.84 8.14
CA ARG A 23 -23.90 -20.41 7.86
C ARG A 23 -22.45 -20.10 7.49
N GLU A 24 -22.24 -19.58 6.29
CA GLU A 24 -20.97 -18.97 5.93
C GLU A 24 -20.87 -17.67 6.72
N ASP A 25 -19.95 -17.63 7.69
CA ASP A 25 -19.58 -16.36 8.33
C ASP A 25 -18.85 -15.53 7.28
N GLU A 26 -19.43 -14.39 6.91
CA GLU A 26 -18.83 -13.49 5.94
C GLU A 26 -17.52 -12.95 6.53
N PRO A 27 -16.34 -13.26 5.94
CA PRO A 27 -15.09 -12.80 6.49
C PRO A 27 -15.07 -11.27 6.50
N ALA A 28 -14.58 -10.69 7.60
CA ALA A 28 -14.45 -9.25 7.71
C ALA A 28 -13.69 -8.70 6.49
N PRO A 29 -14.10 -7.53 5.94
CA PRO A 29 -13.47 -6.99 4.75
C PRO A 29 -11.96 -6.83 4.98
N PRO A 30 -11.15 -7.08 3.95
CA PRO A 30 -9.70 -7.03 4.08
C PRO A 30 -9.26 -5.65 4.55
N LEU A 31 -8.31 -5.61 5.46
CA LEU A 31 -7.62 -4.38 5.80
C LEU A 31 -6.94 -3.87 4.53
N LYS A 32 -7.21 -2.60 4.21
CA LYS A 32 -6.51 -1.84 3.16
C LYS A 32 -5.61 -0.84 3.89
N PRO A 33 -4.34 -1.17 4.15
CA PRO A 33 -3.50 -0.36 5.01
C PRO A 33 -3.45 1.11 4.56
N SER A 34 -3.37 1.37 3.26
CA SER A 34 -3.33 2.72 2.70
C SER A 34 -4.60 3.55 2.95
N SER A 35 -5.79 2.95 3.08
CA SER A 35 -7.05 3.69 3.30
C SER A 35 -7.57 3.58 4.74
N ALA A 36 -7.38 2.43 5.40
CA ALA A 36 -7.81 2.20 6.78
C ALA A 36 -6.93 2.95 7.79
N LEU A 37 -5.63 3.11 7.49
CA LEU A 37 -4.70 3.87 8.35
C LEU A 37 -4.59 5.35 7.95
N ALA A 38 -4.86 5.70 6.67
CA ALA A 38 -4.98 7.11 6.27
C ALA A 38 -6.24 7.79 6.85
N ALA A 39 -7.29 7.03 7.17
CA ALA A 39 -8.46 7.56 7.89
C ALA A 39 -8.15 7.99 9.34
N ALA A 40 -7.00 7.56 9.90
CA ALA A 40 -6.52 7.99 11.21
C ALA A 40 -5.62 9.25 11.15
N ASP A 41 -5.17 9.63 9.95
CA ASP A 41 -4.54 10.93 9.72
C ASP A 41 -5.66 11.97 9.50
N ALA A 42 -5.86 12.82 10.50
CA ALA A 42 -6.97 13.76 10.64
C ALA A 42 -7.31 14.56 9.36
N PRO A 43 -8.60 14.92 9.16
CA PRO A 43 -9.07 15.60 7.96
C PRO A 43 -8.38 16.94 7.71
N ASP A 44 -8.17 17.25 6.43
CA ASP A 44 -7.77 18.55 5.91
C ASP A 44 -8.51 19.67 6.65
N ARG A 45 -7.76 20.59 7.27
CA ARG A 45 -8.35 21.79 7.85
C ARG A 45 -8.77 22.73 6.70
N PRO A 46 -9.94 23.39 6.78
CA PRO A 46 -10.47 24.23 5.68
C PRO A 46 -9.68 25.53 5.39
N ALA A 47 -8.49 25.71 5.98
CA ALA A 47 -7.75 26.99 5.97
C ALA A 47 -6.61 27.05 4.95
N ASP A 48 -6.56 26.11 4.01
CA ASP A 48 -5.39 25.90 3.18
C ASP A 48 -5.74 26.04 1.69
N GLY A 49 -5.68 27.28 1.17
CA GLY A 49 -6.10 27.64 -0.18
C GLY A 49 -5.16 27.16 -1.33
N PRO A 50 -4.80 28.02 -2.31
CA PRO A 50 -4.09 27.61 -3.53
C PRO A 50 -2.72 26.96 -3.30
N PHE A 51 -2.10 27.18 -2.13
CA PHE A 51 -0.82 26.57 -1.76
C PHE A 51 -0.90 25.04 -1.63
N LEU A 52 -1.92 24.48 -0.97
CA LEU A 52 -2.04 23.02 -0.86
C LEU A 52 -2.38 22.38 -2.20
N ALA A 53 -3.17 23.04 -3.03
CA ALA A 53 -3.46 22.55 -4.37
C ALA A 53 -2.18 22.43 -5.22
N GLN A 54 -1.29 23.42 -5.15
CA GLN A 54 0.01 23.39 -5.83
C GLN A 54 0.94 22.33 -5.22
N ALA A 55 0.99 22.20 -3.89
CA ALA A 55 1.79 21.18 -3.22
C ALA A 55 1.33 19.76 -3.58
N ALA A 56 0.02 19.53 -3.64
CA ALA A 56 -0.55 18.26 -4.06
C ALA A 56 -0.27 17.98 -5.54
N ALA A 57 -0.34 18.99 -6.42
CA ALA A 57 0.05 18.86 -7.82
C ALA A 57 1.54 18.52 -7.98
N ALA A 58 2.41 19.17 -7.20
CA ALA A 58 3.83 18.89 -7.17
C ALA A 58 4.13 17.45 -6.70
N GLY A 59 3.49 17.00 -5.62
CA GLY A 59 3.62 15.64 -5.10
C GLY A 59 3.17 14.58 -6.12
N ARG A 60 2.02 14.79 -6.79
CA ARG A 60 1.56 13.90 -7.86
C ARG A 60 2.53 13.85 -9.04
N PHE A 61 3.09 15.00 -9.43
CA PHE A 61 4.06 15.05 -10.52
C PHE A 61 5.36 14.32 -10.15
N ALA A 62 5.89 14.54 -8.95
CA ALA A 62 7.05 13.82 -8.45
C ALA A 62 6.80 12.30 -8.38
N HIS A 63 5.65 11.87 -7.86
CA HIS A 63 5.27 10.45 -7.83
C HIS A 63 5.23 9.84 -9.24
N LEU A 64 4.61 10.52 -10.21
CA LEU A 64 4.58 10.09 -11.61
C LEU A 64 5.99 9.91 -12.19
N LEU A 65 6.93 10.82 -11.90
CA LEU A 65 8.31 10.67 -12.36
C LEU A 65 8.96 9.43 -11.77
N LEU A 66 8.79 9.18 -10.46
CA LEU A 66 9.37 8.00 -9.80
C LEU A 66 8.75 6.68 -10.26
N GLN A 67 7.49 6.72 -10.71
CA GLN A 67 6.83 5.56 -11.32
C GLN A 67 7.36 5.27 -12.72
N MET A 68 7.45 6.31 -13.57
CA MET A 68 7.71 6.16 -15.01
C MET A 68 9.20 6.08 -15.35
N LEU A 69 10.03 6.95 -14.78
CA LEU A 69 11.43 7.13 -15.21
C LEU A 69 12.33 5.90 -14.98
N PRO A 70 12.13 5.04 -13.97
CA PRO A 70 12.99 3.87 -13.79
C PRO A 70 12.96 2.90 -14.99
N GLU A 71 11.83 2.81 -15.70
CA GLU A 71 11.68 1.98 -16.90
C GLU A 71 12.29 2.60 -18.15
N ILE A 72 12.65 3.89 -18.09
CA ILE A 72 13.29 4.61 -19.18
C ILE A 72 14.81 4.42 -19.08
N VAL A 73 15.44 4.16 -20.23
CA VAL A 73 16.90 4.05 -20.32
C VAL A 73 17.57 5.33 -19.81
N PRO A 74 18.71 5.26 -19.07
CA PRO A 74 19.28 6.40 -18.36
C PRO A 74 19.42 7.68 -19.19
N ASP A 75 19.94 7.57 -20.42
CA ASP A 75 20.19 8.71 -21.30
C ASP A 75 18.90 9.42 -21.78
N GLN A 76 17.75 8.74 -21.69
CA GLN A 76 16.44 9.29 -22.09
C GLN A 76 15.60 9.78 -20.90
N ARG A 77 16.03 9.54 -19.65
CA ARG A 77 15.24 9.93 -18.47
C ARG A 77 15.02 11.43 -18.39
N ALA A 78 16.06 12.22 -18.59
CA ALA A 78 15.97 13.69 -18.55
C ALA A 78 15.02 14.28 -19.62
N PRO A 79 15.15 13.97 -20.93
CA PRO A 79 14.22 14.49 -21.92
C PRO A 79 12.78 14.00 -21.70
N VAL A 80 12.59 12.74 -21.28
CA VAL A 80 11.24 12.22 -20.93
C VAL A 80 10.65 12.96 -19.73
N ALA A 81 11.43 13.19 -18.67
CA ALA A 81 10.98 13.94 -17.50
C ALA A 81 10.54 15.37 -17.85
N GLN A 82 11.27 16.04 -18.75
CA GLN A 82 10.89 17.36 -19.26
C GLN A 82 9.58 17.31 -20.06
N ALA A 83 9.42 16.34 -20.95
CA ALA A 83 8.20 16.15 -21.72
C ALA A 83 6.98 15.86 -20.81
N LEU A 84 7.15 14.99 -19.81
CA LEU A 84 6.13 14.74 -18.78
C LEU A 84 5.80 16.01 -18.00
N GLY A 85 6.81 16.84 -17.70
CA GLY A 85 6.62 18.12 -17.04
C GLY A 85 5.75 19.09 -17.84
N LEU A 86 5.88 19.12 -19.16
CA LEU A 86 5.02 19.95 -20.02
C LEU A 86 3.59 19.39 -20.10
N ALA A 87 3.44 18.07 -20.13
CA ALA A 87 2.15 17.42 -20.37
C ALA A 87 1.33 17.16 -19.09
N ARG A 88 1.96 16.93 -17.93
CA ARG A 88 1.32 16.35 -16.74
C ARG A 88 1.50 17.16 -15.46
N ALA A 89 2.39 18.17 -15.42
CA ALA A 89 2.62 19.00 -14.23
C ALA A 89 1.70 20.23 -14.16
N GLY A 90 0.43 20.10 -14.57
CA GLY A 90 -0.54 21.18 -14.51
C GLY A 90 -0.70 21.70 -13.07
N GLY A 91 -0.65 23.02 -12.88
CA GLY A 91 -0.70 23.64 -11.55
C GLY A 91 0.63 23.65 -10.79
N VAL A 92 1.73 23.21 -11.41
CA VAL A 92 3.09 23.30 -10.84
C VAL A 92 3.86 24.43 -11.56
N PRO A 93 4.36 25.45 -10.83
CA PRO A 93 5.22 26.50 -11.40
C PRO A 93 6.45 25.95 -12.13
N ALA A 94 6.91 26.63 -13.17
CA ALA A 94 7.95 26.11 -14.07
C ALA A 94 9.31 25.87 -13.36
N ASP A 95 9.67 26.78 -12.45
CA ASP A 95 10.84 26.68 -11.57
C ASP A 95 10.72 25.47 -10.62
N LYS A 96 9.55 25.32 -9.98
CA LYS A 96 9.31 24.18 -9.08
C LYS A 96 9.31 22.85 -9.84
N ARG A 97 8.75 22.82 -11.04
CA ARG A 97 8.77 21.66 -11.94
C ARG A 97 10.20 21.27 -12.32
N ALA A 98 11.07 22.24 -12.62
CA ALA A 98 12.47 21.97 -12.93
C ALA A 98 13.22 21.39 -11.71
N SER A 99 12.97 21.92 -10.50
CA SER A 99 13.50 21.36 -9.25
C SER A 99 13.04 19.92 -9.04
N ILE A 100 11.74 19.64 -9.18
CA ILE A 100 11.21 18.27 -9.02
C ILE A 100 11.86 17.29 -10.00
N ILE A 101 12.07 17.70 -11.26
CA ILE A 101 12.74 16.85 -12.25
C ILE A 101 14.19 16.57 -11.83
N ALA A 102 14.94 17.60 -11.44
CA ALA A 102 16.33 17.46 -11.02
C ALA A 102 16.45 16.54 -9.78
N ASP A 103 15.62 16.78 -8.77
CA ASP A 103 15.59 15.99 -7.54
C ASP A 103 15.21 14.53 -7.83
N ALA A 104 14.24 14.29 -8.73
CA ALA A 104 13.82 12.93 -9.09
C ALA A 104 14.96 12.19 -9.80
N LEU A 105 15.62 12.84 -10.77
CA LEU A 105 16.77 12.25 -11.47
C LEU A 105 17.93 11.95 -10.50
N ALA A 106 18.18 12.83 -9.53
CA ALA A 106 19.18 12.60 -8.50
C ALA A 106 18.83 11.39 -7.62
N LEU A 107 17.57 11.25 -7.21
CA LEU A 107 17.11 10.08 -6.44
C LEU A 107 17.24 8.78 -7.23
N LEU A 108 16.89 8.80 -8.52
CA LEU A 108 17.05 7.64 -9.41
C LEU A 108 18.52 7.23 -9.60
N ALA A 109 19.45 8.18 -9.43
CA ALA A 109 20.88 7.96 -9.51
C ALA A 109 21.52 7.63 -8.14
N ASP A 110 20.78 7.67 -7.04
CA ASP A 110 21.29 7.34 -5.70
C ASP A 110 21.75 5.86 -5.68
N PRO A 111 23.05 5.58 -5.46
CA PRO A 111 23.55 4.21 -5.39
C PRO A 111 22.88 3.38 -4.30
N ALA A 112 22.41 4.01 -3.21
CA ALA A 112 21.69 3.32 -2.14
C ALA A 112 20.30 2.81 -2.58
N LEU A 113 19.75 3.37 -3.66
CA LEU A 113 18.47 2.99 -4.26
C LEU A 113 18.64 2.27 -5.60
N ALA A 114 19.88 1.94 -6.01
CA ALA A 114 20.15 1.33 -7.29
C ALA A 114 19.34 0.04 -7.54
N ALA A 115 19.09 -0.76 -6.49
CA ALA A 115 18.24 -1.94 -6.59
C ALA A 115 16.78 -1.61 -6.93
N LEU A 116 16.23 -0.51 -6.39
CA LEU A 116 14.84 -0.07 -6.62
C LEU A 116 14.62 0.56 -8.00
N PHE A 117 15.67 1.04 -8.65
CA PHE A 117 15.57 1.68 -9.98
C PHE A 117 16.36 0.95 -11.07
N GLY A 118 16.85 -0.24 -10.74
CA GLY A 118 17.59 -1.13 -11.63
C GLY A 118 16.69 -2.13 -12.36
N PRO A 119 17.29 -2.94 -13.26
CA PRO A 119 16.59 -3.99 -13.97
C PRO A 119 15.94 -5.00 -13.03
N GLY A 120 14.71 -5.42 -13.34
CA GLY A 120 13.96 -6.39 -12.53
C GLY A 120 13.26 -5.78 -11.31
N SER A 121 13.41 -4.48 -11.05
CA SER A 121 12.51 -3.79 -10.11
C SER A 121 11.11 -3.66 -10.71
N LEU A 122 10.12 -3.89 -9.88
CA LEU A 122 8.70 -3.89 -10.21
C LEU A 122 8.04 -2.65 -9.60
N ALA A 123 7.16 -2.01 -10.37
CA ALA A 123 6.30 -0.93 -9.88
C ALA A 123 4.88 -1.46 -9.58
N GLU A 124 4.18 -0.78 -8.69
CA GLU A 124 2.73 -0.99 -8.46
C GLU A 124 2.35 -2.45 -8.15
N VAL A 125 3.17 -3.15 -7.38
CA VAL A 125 3.04 -4.59 -7.13
C VAL A 125 1.87 -4.86 -6.18
N PRO A 126 0.81 -5.56 -6.62
CA PRO A 126 -0.27 -5.94 -5.73
C PRO A 126 0.23 -6.97 -4.71
N ILE A 127 -0.18 -6.82 -3.45
CA ILE A 127 0.13 -7.76 -2.39
C ILE A 127 -1.13 -8.09 -1.60
N ALA A 128 -1.32 -9.38 -1.31
CA ALA A 128 -2.43 -9.86 -0.51
C ALA A 128 -1.97 -11.03 0.34
N GLY A 129 -2.56 -11.17 1.53
CA GLY A 129 -2.27 -12.29 2.42
C GLY A 129 -2.96 -12.13 3.75
N MET A 130 -2.56 -12.98 4.70
CA MET A 130 -3.07 -12.94 6.07
C MET A 130 -1.96 -12.39 6.97
N ILE A 131 -2.28 -11.40 7.80
CA ILE A 131 -1.42 -11.01 8.91
C ILE A 131 -1.95 -11.63 10.18
N GLU A 132 -1.03 -12.16 10.98
CA GLU A 132 -1.34 -12.61 12.33
C GLU A 132 -1.23 -11.41 13.27
N LEU A 133 -2.31 -11.15 13.98
CA LEU A 133 -2.44 -10.10 14.97
C LEU A 133 -2.15 -10.66 16.37
N SER A 134 -1.86 -9.78 17.32
CA SER A 134 -1.76 -10.18 18.72
C SER A 134 -3.05 -10.88 19.15
N GLN A 135 -2.91 -12.02 19.84
CA GLN A 135 -3.98 -12.99 20.19
C GLN A 135 -4.28 -14.08 19.14
N GLY A 136 -3.51 -14.17 18.06
CA GLY A 136 -3.62 -15.27 17.07
C GLY A 136 -4.79 -15.10 16.08
N GLU A 137 -5.45 -13.94 16.11
CA GLU A 137 -6.43 -13.56 15.08
C GLU A 137 -5.68 -13.34 13.76
N ARG A 138 -6.21 -13.91 12.67
CA ARG A 138 -5.69 -13.67 11.32
C ARG A 138 -6.61 -12.71 10.59
N ARG A 139 -6.04 -11.63 10.05
CA ARG A 139 -6.79 -10.67 9.24
C ARG A 139 -6.33 -10.67 7.79
N PRO A 140 -7.25 -10.75 6.82
CA PRO A 140 -6.91 -10.58 5.43
C PRO A 140 -6.46 -9.14 5.19
N VAL A 141 -5.40 -8.99 4.42
CA VAL A 141 -4.83 -7.71 4.00
C VAL A 141 -4.73 -7.71 2.49
N THR A 142 -5.05 -6.58 1.89
CA THR A 142 -4.74 -6.29 0.49
C THR A 142 -4.09 -4.92 0.39
N GLY A 143 -3.14 -4.78 -0.52
CA GLY A 143 -2.43 -3.53 -0.74
C GLY A 143 -1.66 -3.53 -2.05
N GLN A 144 -0.90 -2.46 -2.24
CA GLN A 144 -0.07 -2.26 -3.40
C GLN A 144 1.24 -1.64 -2.93
N ILE A 145 2.37 -2.22 -3.33
CA ILE A 145 3.71 -1.71 -3.06
C ILE A 145 4.11 -0.86 -4.26
N ASP A 146 4.41 0.42 -4.05
CA ASP A 146 4.74 1.35 -5.15
C ASP A 146 5.98 0.89 -5.92
N ARG A 147 7.00 0.43 -5.21
CA ARG A 147 8.23 -0.09 -5.81
C ARG A 147 8.80 -1.27 -5.02
N LEU A 148 9.14 -2.33 -5.73
CA LEU A 148 9.69 -3.56 -5.19
C LEU A 148 10.96 -3.94 -5.97
N ALA A 149 12.02 -4.29 -5.26
CA ALA A 149 13.20 -4.92 -5.83
C ALA A 149 13.46 -6.24 -5.11
N ILE A 150 13.72 -7.28 -5.88
CA ILE A 150 13.96 -8.63 -5.39
C ILE A 150 15.31 -9.08 -5.91
N SER A 151 16.25 -9.32 -5.01
CA SER A 151 17.56 -9.91 -5.30
C SER A 151 17.64 -11.32 -4.69
N ALA A 152 18.76 -12.01 -4.89
CA ALA A 152 18.95 -13.35 -4.32
C ALA A 152 18.90 -13.39 -2.79
N THR A 153 19.36 -12.31 -2.12
CA THR A 153 19.52 -12.24 -0.66
C THR A 153 18.57 -11.24 -0.01
N ASP A 154 18.20 -10.19 -0.72
CA ASP A 154 17.49 -9.04 -0.17
C ASP A 154 16.25 -8.69 -0.99
N ILE A 155 15.25 -8.20 -0.29
CA ILE A 155 14.05 -7.57 -0.84
C ILE A 155 14.03 -6.13 -0.34
N VAL A 156 13.77 -5.21 -1.25
CA VAL A 156 13.64 -3.80 -0.93
C VAL A 156 12.26 -3.35 -1.38
N ILE A 157 11.43 -2.92 -0.41
CA ILE A 157 10.14 -2.27 -0.68
C ILE A 157 10.30 -0.76 -0.49
N ALA A 158 9.70 0.03 -1.37
CA ALA A 158 9.55 1.46 -1.18
C ALA A 158 8.10 1.89 -1.41
N ASP A 159 7.62 2.76 -0.53
CA ASP A 159 6.32 3.41 -0.61
C ASP A 159 6.54 4.93 -0.74
N PHE A 160 5.85 5.56 -1.68
CA PHE A 160 6.06 6.95 -2.07
C PHE A 160 4.95 7.83 -1.47
N LYS A 161 5.31 8.69 -0.52
CA LYS A 161 4.35 9.57 0.16
C LYS A 161 4.26 10.94 -0.49
N THR A 162 3.04 11.39 -0.80
CA THR A 162 2.72 12.69 -1.40
C THR A 162 2.38 13.79 -0.40
N THR A 163 2.58 13.54 0.91
CA THR A 163 2.27 14.50 1.97
C THR A 163 3.07 15.80 1.79
N ALA A 164 2.38 16.93 1.81
CA ALA A 164 2.98 18.25 1.60
C ALA A 164 3.99 18.65 2.69
N ARG A 165 3.85 18.07 3.89
CA ARG A 165 4.74 18.29 5.04
C ARG A 165 5.32 16.94 5.47
N PRO A 166 6.43 16.49 4.86
CA PRO A 166 7.06 15.24 5.24
C PRO A 166 7.68 15.35 6.64
N PRO A 167 7.78 14.23 7.37
CA PRO A 167 8.49 14.18 8.64
C PRO A 167 9.96 14.52 8.43
N ARG A 168 10.56 15.14 9.46
CA ARG A 168 11.96 15.59 9.40
C ARG A 168 12.95 14.44 9.52
N ASP A 169 12.56 13.41 10.24
CA ASP A 169 13.37 12.26 10.56
C ASP A 169 12.49 11.02 10.73
N GLU A 170 13.16 9.90 10.95
CA GLU A 170 12.49 8.63 11.17
C GLU A 170 11.52 8.70 12.36
N ALA A 171 11.90 9.33 13.48
CA ALA A 171 11.11 9.39 14.71
C ALA A 171 9.73 10.04 14.47
N ALA A 172 9.68 11.06 13.62
CA ALA A 172 8.45 11.78 13.27
C ALA A 172 7.53 11.08 12.24
N ILE A 173 7.88 9.89 11.74
CA ILE A 173 7.01 9.16 10.80
C ILE A 173 5.68 8.80 11.49
N PRO A 174 4.52 9.09 10.86
CA PRO A 174 3.22 8.72 11.39
C PRO A 174 3.10 7.21 11.63
N GLU A 175 2.46 6.84 12.73
CA GLU A 175 2.25 5.43 13.10
C GLU A 175 1.42 4.66 12.05
N SER A 176 0.46 5.34 11.42
CA SER A 176 -0.31 4.85 10.27
C SER A 176 0.58 4.38 9.11
N THR A 177 1.61 5.17 8.80
CA THR A 177 2.56 4.89 7.72
C THR A 177 3.51 3.76 8.09
N LEU A 178 3.97 3.71 9.35
CA LEU A 178 4.79 2.61 9.85
C LEU A 178 4.01 1.30 9.86
N ALA A 179 2.74 1.33 10.24
CA ALA A 179 1.87 0.17 10.23
C ALA A 179 1.70 -0.41 8.82
N GLN A 180 1.50 0.44 7.82
CA GLN A 180 1.45 0.03 6.43
C GLN A 180 2.74 -0.66 5.99
N LEU A 181 3.91 -0.04 6.24
CA LEU A 181 5.19 -0.64 5.88
C LEU A 181 5.46 -1.95 6.62
N ALA A 182 5.11 -2.03 7.90
CA ALA A 182 5.29 -3.22 8.71
C ALA A 182 4.45 -4.39 8.16
N VAL A 183 3.22 -4.11 7.74
CA VAL A 183 2.34 -5.09 7.11
C VAL A 183 2.90 -5.56 5.76
N TYR A 184 3.36 -4.65 4.90
CA TYR A 184 3.98 -5.04 3.63
C TYR A 184 5.24 -5.86 3.82
N ARG A 185 6.09 -5.47 4.79
CA ARG A 185 7.30 -6.21 5.15
C ARG A 185 6.96 -7.63 5.61
N ALA A 186 6.01 -7.77 6.53
CA ALA A 186 5.60 -9.08 7.05
C ALA A 186 5.03 -10.00 5.96
N LEU A 187 4.23 -9.46 5.04
CA LEU A 187 3.71 -10.23 3.90
C LEU A 187 4.85 -10.67 2.96
N MET A 188 5.83 -9.80 2.71
CA MET A 188 7.00 -10.16 1.89
C MET A 188 7.89 -11.21 2.56
N GLU A 189 8.07 -11.13 3.89
CA GLU A 189 8.81 -12.13 4.68
C GLU A 189 8.12 -13.51 4.65
N GLN A 190 6.78 -13.55 4.59
CA GLN A 190 6.05 -14.82 4.39
C GLN A 190 6.28 -15.43 3.00
N ILE A 191 6.38 -14.60 1.96
CA ILE A 191 6.58 -15.06 0.58
C ILE A 191 8.05 -15.49 0.38
N TYR A 192 9.00 -14.81 1.02
CA TYR A 192 10.44 -15.03 0.89
C TYR A 192 11.11 -15.16 2.26
N PRO A 193 10.96 -16.31 2.94
CA PRO A 193 11.42 -16.49 4.32
C PRO A 193 12.94 -16.42 4.49
N ASP A 194 13.70 -16.73 3.43
CA ASP A 194 15.16 -16.75 3.46
C ASP A 194 15.80 -15.43 3.01
N ARG A 195 15.01 -14.36 2.82
CA ARG A 195 15.50 -13.06 2.34
C ARG A 195 15.25 -11.95 3.34
N GLN A 196 16.24 -11.08 3.51
CA GLN A 196 16.08 -9.89 4.33
C GLN A 196 15.16 -8.89 3.63
N VAL A 197 14.12 -8.41 4.30
CA VAL A 197 13.20 -7.40 3.76
C VAL A 197 13.50 -6.03 4.37
N ARG A 198 13.89 -5.08 3.52
CA ARG A 198 14.10 -3.67 3.86
C ARG A 198 12.91 -2.84 3.38
N ALA A 199 12.46 -1.90 4.21
CA ALA A 199 11.29 -1.08 3.91
C ALA A 199 11.63 0.42 3.97
N LEU A 200 11.39 1.13 2.87
CA LEU A 200 11.71 2.53 2.73
C LEU A 200 10.47 3.37 2.44
N LEU A 201 10.53 4.63 2.88
CA LEU A 201 9.62 5.69 2.47
C LEU A 201 10.39 6.67 1.60
N VAL A 202 9.78 7.11 0.51
CA VAL A 202 10.25 8.26 -0.26
C VAL A 202 9.19 9.35 -0.19
N TYR A 203 9.55 10.49 0.37
CA TYR A 203 8.63 11.64 0.45
C TYR A 203 8.78 12.52 -0.78
N THR A 204 7.79 12.51 -1.65
CA THR A 204 7.84 13.21 -2.95
C THR A 204 7.92 14.74 -2.85
N ALA A 205 7.56 15.33 -1.71
CA ALA A 205 7.68 16.78 -1.48
C ALA A 205 9.13 17.26 -1.36
N THR A 206 10.02 16.42 -0.82
CA THR A 206 11.45 16.70 -0.60
C THR A 206 12.37 15.75 -1.36
N LEU A 207 11.81 14.68 -1.92
CA LEU A 207 12.51 13.51 -2.48
C LEU A 207 13.56 12.94 -1.53
N ALA A 208 13.32 13.08 -0.23
CA ALA A 208 14.10 12.45 0.82
C ALA A 208 13.61 11.02 1.07
N ARG A 209 14.55 10.12 1.36
CA ARG A 209 14.25 8.76 1.80
C ARG A 209 14.39 8.62 3.31
N LEU A 210 13.47 7.90 3.93
CA LEU A 210 13.59 7.43 5.31
C LEU A 210 13.45 5.90 5.32
N GLU A 211 14.27 5.23 6.12
CA GLU A 211 14.25 3.79 6.29
C GLU A 211 14.03 3.50 7.78
N PRO A 212 12.79 3.16 8.19
CA PRO A 212 12.50 2.86 9.58
C PRO A 212 13.29 1.67 10.12
N ASP A 213 13.71 1.74 11.40
CA ASP A 213 14.32 0.62 12.11
C ASP A 213 13.38 -0.61 12.05
N PRO A 214 13.86 -1.78 11.60
CA PRO A 214 13.07 -3.02 11.57
C PRO A 214 12.37 -3.32 12.90
N LYS A 215 13.02 -3.07 14.04
CA LYS A 215 12.44 -3.28 15.37
C LYS A 215 11.23 -2.40 15.64
N ARG A 216 11.23 -1.20 15.07
CA ARG A 216 10.08 -0.29 15.16
C ARG A 216 8.91 -0.80 14.33
N LEU A 217 9.18 -1.34 13.15
CA LEU A 217 8.16 -1.99 12.32
C LEU A 217 7.59 -3.23 13.03
N ASP A 218 8.43 -4.07 13.64
CA ASP A 218 7.99 -5.21 14.47
C ASP A 218 7.05 -4.75 15.59
N ALA A 219 7.44 -3.71 16.33
CA ALA A 219 6.66 -3.17 17.45
C ALA A 219 5.32 -2.56 17.02
N VAL A 220 5.25 -1.96 15.83
CA VAL A 220 3.98 -1.46 15.28
C VAL A 220 3.09 -2.62 14.82
N LEU A 221 3.65 -3.62 14.12
CA LEU A 221 2.90 -4.79 13.68
C LEU A 221 2.27 -5.54 14.85
N ALA A 222 3.02 -5.72 15.94
CA ALA A 222 2.53 -6.36 17.16
C ALA A 222 1.36 -5.60 17.81
N ARG A 223 1.32 -4.26 17.68
CA ARG A 223 0.26 -3.40 18.24
C ARG A 223 -1.00 -3.35 17.39
N LEU A 224 -0.92 -3.59 16.07
CA LEU A 224 -2.09 -3.64 15.20
C LEU A 224 -3.12 -4.70 15.62
N GLY A 225 -2.72 -5.70 16.41
CA GLY A 225 -3.63 -6.68 16.99
C GLY A 225 -4.25 -6.32 18.33
N SER A 226 -3.86 -5.19 18.92
CA SER A 226 -4.29 -4.80 20.27
C SER A 226 -5.41 -3.75 20.28
N ASP A 227 -5.69 -3.12 19.13
CA ASP A 227 -6.80 -2.19 18.98
C ASP A 227 -8.13 -2.93 18.79
N LYS A 228 -8.96 -2.89 19.84
CA LYS A 228 -10.37 -3.25 19.74
C LYS A 228 -11.03 -2.39 18.65
N PRO A 229 -11.97 -2.92 17.85
CA PRO A 229 -12.83 -2.05 17.06
C PRO A 229 -13.57 -1.11 18.02
N SER A 230 -13.34 0.19 17.87
CA SER A 230 -14.09 1.22 18.59
C SER A 230 -15.57 0.99 18.38
N THR A 231 -16.26 0.58 19.44
CA THR A 231 -17.70 0.40 19.48
C THR A 231 -18.34 1.72 19.04
N PHE A 232 -18.95 1.73 17.85
CA PHE A 232 -19.86 2.78 17.46
C PHE A 232 -20.99 2.82 18.50
N VAL A 233 -20.99 3.85 19.35
CA VAL A 233 -22.14 4.17 20.19
C VAL A 233 -23.16 4.82 19.26
N ALA A 234 -24.18 4.05 18.88
CA ALA A 234 -25.37 4.59 18.25
C ALA A 234 -26.03 5.54 19.26
N VAL A 235 -26.00 6.83 18.97
CA VAL A 235 -26.78 7.82 19.71
C VAL A 235 -28.21 7.69 19.21
N ASP A 236 -29.03 7.00 20.01
CA ASP A 236 -30.47 6.93 19.85
C ASP A 236 -31.04 8.33 20.16
N GLN A 237 -31.57 9.00 19.15
CA GLN A 237 -32.31 10.25 19.29
C GLN A 237 -33.80 9.91 19.17
N ALA A 238 -34.43 9.69 20.32
CA ALA A 238 -35.87 9.72 20.46
C ALA A 238 -36.29 11.12 20.95
N SER A 239 -37.06 11.84 20.14
CA SER A 239 -38.00 12.89 20.55
C SER A 239 -39.07 13.03 19.48
#